data_AF-T2J584-F1
#
_entry.id   AF-T2J584-F1
#
_cell.length_a   1.000
_cell.length_b   1.000
_cell.length_c   1.000
_cell.angle_alpha   90.00
_cell.angle_beta   90.00
_cell.angle_gamma   90.00
#
_symmetry.space_group_name_H-M   'P 1'
#
loop_
_entity.id
_entity.type
_entity.pdbx_description
1 polymer ?
#
loop_
_entity_poly.entity_id
_entity_poly.type
_entity_poly.pdbx_seq_one_letter_code
_entity_poly.pdbx_strand_id
1 'polypeptide(L)' 'MIQQTTTQSMVEEITYNGQVLAIVLPYEFRQPGIHFFTPDSYSQQLAYMRHPEGKVIKPHIHRQVRREVFLPKKSY' A
#
# COMPACT_ATOMS: atom_id res chain seq x y z
N MET A 1 -13.14 -16.56 -31.50
CA MET A 1 -12.58 -15.26 -31.06
C MET A 1 -12.09 -15.46 -29.64
N ILE A 2 -10.79 -15.66 -29.45
CA ILE A 2 -10.20 -15.90 -28.12
C ILE A 2 -9.77 -14.53 -27.60
N GLN A 3 -10.53 -14.00 -26.64
CA GLN A 3 -10.14 -12.77 -25.94
C GLN A 3 -9.06 -13.15 -24.93
N GLN A 4 -7.86 -12.61 -25.14
CA GLN A 4 -6.76 -12.70 -24.18
C GLN A 4 -7.18 -11.95 -22.92
N THR A 5 -7.43 -12.67 -21.84
CA THR A 5 -7.61 -12.08 -20.52
C THR A 5 -6.26 -11.61 -20.04
N THR A 6 -6.03 -10.30 -20.09
CA THR A 6 -4.88 -9.65 -19.48
C THR A 6 -4.97 -9.88 -17.97
N THR A 7 -4.22 -10.85 -17.44
CA THR A 7 -4.14 -11.09 -16.00
C THR A 7 -3.51 -9.85 -15.36
N GLN A 8 -4.34 -8.95 -14.85
CA GLN A 8 -3.88 -7.95 -13.89
C GLN A 8 -3.39 -8.71 -12.66
N SER A 9 -2.11 -8.53 -12.33
CA SER A 9 -1.53 -8.98 -11.08
C SER A 9 -2.19 -8.21 -9.94
N MET A 10 -3.27 -8.79 -9.39
CA MET A 10 -4.00 -8.21 -8.26
C MET A 10 -3.20 -8.39 -6.97
N VAL A 11 -3.19 -7.36 -6.12
CA VAL A 11 -2.73 -7.49 -4.73
C VAL A 11 -3.78 -8.26 -3.95
N GLU A 12 -3.33 -9.19 -3.10
CA GLU A 12 -4.22 -10.03 -2.30
C GLU A 12 -4.21 -9.60 -0.83
N GLU A 13 -5.38 -9.54 -0.21
CA GLU A 13 -5.54 -9.34 1.23
C GLU A 13 -6.06 -10.62 1.88
N ILE A 14 -5.31 -11.11 2.88
CA ILE A 14 -5.73 -12.24 3.71
C ILE A 14 -6.38 -11.68 4.97
N THR A 15 -7.69 -11.92 5.13
CA THR A 15 -8.48 -11.42 6.24
C THR A 15 -9.04 -12.55 7.10
N TYR A 16 -9.14 -12.31 8.41
CA TYR A 16 -9.81 -13.21 9.35
C TYR A 16 -10.59 -12.39 10.37
N ASN A 17 -11.86 -12.73 10.59
CA ASN A 17 -12.76 -12.01 11.50
C ASN A 17 -12.81 -10.48 11.26
N GLY A 18 -12.75 -10.06 9.99
CA GLY A 18 -12.75 -8.63 9.62
C GLY A 18 -11.44 -7.90 9.87
N GLN A 19 -10.38 -8.61 10.28
CA GLN A 19 -9.04 -8.07 10.47
C GLN A 19 -8.10 -8.53 9.34
N VAL A 20 -7.33 -7.60 8.78
CA VAL A 20 -6.27 -7.91 7.81
C VAL A 20 -5.11 -8.58 8.54
N LEU A 21 -4.74 -9.79 8.11
CA LEU A 21 -3.60 -10.54 8.65
C LEU A 21 -2.36 -10.41 7.76
N ALA A 22 -2.56 -10.35 6.44
CA ALA A 22 -1.47 -10.19 5.49
C ALA A 22 -1.94 -9.48 4.20
N ILE A 23 -1.01 -8.80 3.56
CA ILE A 23 -1.16 -8.23 2.21
C ILE A 23 -0.04 -8.83 1.36
N VAL A 24 -0.39 -9.50 0.26
CA VAL A 24 0.56 -10.16 -0.64
C VAL A 24 0.65 -9.36 -1.93
N LEU A 25 1.83 -8.79 -2.15
CA LEU A 25 2.18 -8.09 -3.39
C LEU A 25 2.94 -9.06 -4.32
N PRO A 26 2.33 -9.57 -5.40
CA PRO A 26 3.00 -10.52 -6.29
C PRO A 26 4.16 -9.86 -7.06
N TYR A 27 5.15 -10.65 -7.45
CA TYR A 27 6.31 -10.19 -8.23
C TYR A 27 5.91 -9.57 -9.59
N GLU A 28 4.81 -10.05 -10.14
CA GLU A 28 4.20 -9.60 -11.39
C GLU A 28 3.56 -8.22 -11.24
N PHE A 29 3.39 -7.68 -10.02
CA PHE A 29 2.90 -6.32 -9.83
C PHE A 29 3.93 -5.30 -10.30
N ARG A 30 3.60 -4.62 -11.39
CA ARG A 30 4.53 -3.81 -12.16
C ARG A 30 3.94 -2.49 -12.63
N GLN A 31 2.85 -2.04 -11.99
CA GLN A 31 2.18 -0.80 -12.37
C GLN A 31 3.10 0.42 -12.19
N PRO A 32 3.22 1.32 -13.19
CA PRO A 32 3.98 2.55 -13.04
C PRO A 32 3.31 3.49 -12.03
N GLY A 33 4.10 4.30 -11.34
CA GLY A 33 3.61 5.26 -10.35
C GLY A 33 3.77 4.78 -8.91
N ILE A 34 3.02 5.42 -8.00
CA ILE A 34 2.93 5.06 -6.58
C ILE A 34 1.54 4.51 -6.33
N HIS A 35 1.46 3.34 -5.70
CA HIS A 35 0.22 2.64 -5.40
C HIS A 35 0.20 2.31 -3.91
N PHE A 36 -0.81 2.80 -3.19
CA PHE A 36 -1.01 2.47 -1.77
C PHE A 36 -2.03 1.33 -1.65
N PHE A 37 -1.75 0.38 -0.76
CA PHE A 37 -2.58 -0.82 -0.55
C PHE A 37 -3.21 -0.87 0.85
N THR A 38 -3.13 0.24 1.59
CA THR A 38 -3.61 0.33 2.97
C THR A 38 -4.35 1.65 3.17
N PRO A 39 -5.45 1.68 3.94
CA PRO A 39 -6.15 2.91 4.29
C PRO A 39 -5.25 3.95 4.98
N ASP A 40 -5.56 5.24 4.82
CA ASP A 40 -4.86 6.34 5.50
C ASP A 40 -5.04 6.34 7.03
N SER A 41 -6.04 5.62 7.53
CA SER A 41 -6.26 5.43 8.96
C SER A 41 -5.27 4.46 9.61
N TYR A 42 -4.52 3.69 8.81
CA TYR A 42 -3.54 2.76 9.35
C TYR A 42 -2.32 3.53 9.86
N SER A 43 -1.80 3.14 11.03
CA SER A 43 -0.60 3.75 11.61
C SER A 43 0.65 3.53 10.73
N GLN A 44 0.65 2.46 9.95
CA GLN A 44 1.65 2.11 8.95
C GLN A 44 0.96 1.82 7.62
N GLN A 45 1.52 2.33 6.53
CA GLN A 45 0.99 2.13 5.19
C GLN A 45 1.93 1.31 4.33
N LEU A 46 1.37 0.47 3.45
CA LEU A 46 2.10 -0.27 2.42
C LEU A 46 1.91 0.41 1.07
N ALA A 47 3.03 0.70 0.38
CA ALA A 47 3.01 1.25 -0.96
C ALA A 47 4.05 0.59 -1.87
N TYR A 48 3.72 0.50 -3.16
CA TYR A 48 4.65 0.14 -4.24
C TYR A 48 4.95 1.37 -5.08
N MET A 49 6.23 1.57 -5.40
CA MET A 49 6.68 2.65 -6.26
C MET A 49 7.48 2.08 -7.43
N ARG A 50 7.04 2.38 -8.66
CA ARG A 50 7.80 2.11 -9.88
C ARG A 50 7.87 3.35 -10.74
N HIS A 51 9.09 3.85 -10.92
CA HIS A 51 9.36 4.95 -11.84
C HIS A 51 10.33 4.51 -12.94
N PRO A 52 10.28 5.16 -14.12
CA PRO A 52 11.31 4.99 -15.13
C PRO A 52 12.68 5.31 -14.55
N GLU A 53 13.70 4.71 -15.16
CA GLU A 53 15.10 5.02 -14.84
C GLU A 53 15.37 6.52 -15.01
N GLY A 54 16.23 7.08 -14.15
CA GLY A 54 16.54 8.51 -14.14
C GLY A 54 15.50 9.41 -13.46
N LYS A 55 14.38 8.86 -12.95
CA LYS A 55 13.45 9.63 -12.11
C LYS A 55 14.13 10.02 -10.80
N VAL A 56 14.44 11.31 -10.68
CA VAL A 56 14.92 11.90 -9.42
C VAL A 56 13.76 12.02 -8.44
N ILE A 57 13.82 11.27 -7.34
CA ILE A 57 12.92 11.49 -6.19
C ILE A 57 13.35 12.79 -5.53
N LYS A 58 12.56 13.85 -5.71
CA LYS A 58 12.84 15.13 -5.03
C LYS A 58 12.78 14.92 -3.52
N PRO A 59 13.68 15.55 -2.74
CA PRO A 59 13.54 15.60 -1.30
C PRO A 59 12.13 16.09 -0.96
N HIS A 60 11.41 15.31 -0.17
CA HIS A 60 10.13 15.76 0.36
C HIS A 60 10.40 16.71 1.52
N ILE A 61 9.60 17.78 1.63
CA ILE A 61 9.66 18.67 2.77
C ILE A 61 9.00 17.95 3.94
N HIS A 62 9.76 17.68 5.01
CA HIS A 62 9.19 17.22 6.27
C HIS A 62 8.38 18.37 6.90
N ARG A 63 7.10 18.50 6.54
CA ARG A 63 6.19 19.34 7.31
C ARG A 63 5.97 18.67 8.66
N GLN A 64 6.16 19.44 9.72
CA GLN A 64 5.86 18.99 11.07
C GLN A 64 4.35 18.92 11.24
N VAL A 65 3.76 17.81 10.82
CA VAL A 65 2.34 17.50 11.05
C VAL A 65 2.18 16.97 12.47
N ARG A 66 1.22 17.51 13.23
CA ARG A 66 0.79 16.90 14.50
C ARG A 66 0.27 15.49 14.18
N ARG A 67 0.99 14.46 14.62
CA ARG A 67 0.50 13.07 14.60
C ARG A 67 -0.20 12.82 15.93
N GLU A 68 -1.50 12.61 15.91
CA GLU A 68 -2.25 12.05 17.03
C GLU A 68 -2.28 10.53 16.86
N VAL A 69 -1.64 9.81 17.78
CA VAL A 69 -1.68 8.34 17.80
C VAL A 69 -2.76 7.93 18.78
N PHE A 70 -3.84 7.34 18.26
CA PHE A 70 -4.87 6.75 19.10
C PHE A 70 -4.34 5.43 19.67
N LEU A 71 -3.98 5.44 20.95
CA LEU A 71 -3.68 4.21 21.67
C LEU A 71 -5.01 3.51 22.01
N PRO A 72 -5.12 2.18 21.81
CA PRO A 72 -6.26 1.45 22.35
C PRO A 72 -6.30 1.65 23.87
N LYS A 73 -7.45 2.07 24.39
CA LYS A 73 -7.67 2.19 25.84
C LYS A 73 -7.45 0.82 26.48
N LYS A 74 -6.46 0.70 27.36
CA LYS A 74 -6.33 -0.48 28.22
C LYS A 74 -7.54 -0.51 29.15
N SER A 75 -8.42 -1.48 28.95
CA SER A 75 -9.40 -1.90 29.95
C SER A 75 -8.64 -2.67 31.03
N TYR A 76 -8.49 -2.06 32.22
CA TYR A 76 -8.09 -2.73 33.46
C TYR A 76 -9.33 -3.32 34.13
#